data_AF-V6IZ63-F1
#
_entry.id   AF-V6IZ63-F1
#
_cell.length_a   1.000
_cell.length_b   1.000
_cell.length_c   1.000
_cell.angle_alpha   90.00
_cell.angle_beta   90.00
_cell.angle_gamma   90.00
#
_symmetry.space_group_name_H-M   'P 1'
#
loop_
_entity.id
_entity.type
_entity.pdbx_description
1 polymer ?
#
loop_
_entity_poly.entity_id
_entity_poly.type
_entity_poly.pdbx_seq_one_letter_code
_entity_poly.pdbx_strand_id
1 'polypeptide(L)'
;MKPYELALKLLDLSEKNWFDYSQKERANLESEYNHLIELFIKSIKSESDRAVIQSIIELEKKKLFLPTNCLINLYKQALSLSDEKIELLNEFLSFLDLYSPDWDVEVDNIKNALKNRSITDAYDLAMHVSETKDFC
;
A
#
# COMPACT_ATOMS: atom_id res chain seq x y z
N MET A 1 -9.97 -13.25 8.25
CA MET A 1 -8.63 -13.66 7.80
C MET A 1 -7.68 -12.56 8.21
N LYS A 2 -6.49 -12.89 8.71
CA LYS A 2 -5.56 -11.87 9.19
C LYS A 2 -4.89 -11.17 7.99
N PRO A 3 -4.50 -9.88 8.10
CA PRO A 3 -3.87 -9.15 7.00
C PRO A 3 -2.63 -9.83 6.43
N TYR A 4 -1.79 -10.41 7.29
CA TYR A 4 -0.58 -11.12 6.84
C TYR A 4 -0.91 -12.39 6.04
N GLU A 5 -1.95 -13.14 6.41
CA GLU A 5 -2.39 -14.31 5.65
C GLU A 5 -2.93 -13.92 4.26
N LEU A 6 -3.63 -12.78 4.18
CA LEU A 6 -4.10 -12.22 2.92
C LEU A 6 -2.92 -11.76 2.05
N ALA A 7 -1.90 -11.14 2.63
CA ALA A 7 -0.66 -10.76 1.94
C ALA A 7 0.03 -11.98 1.31
N LEU A 8 0.16 -13.09 2.06
CA LEU A 8 0.76 -14.31 1.53
C LEU A 8 -0.04 -14.92 0.36
N LYS A 9 -1.37 -14.82 0.39
CA LYS A 9 -2.21 -15.29 -0.73
C LYS A 9 -2.08 -14.40 -1.96
N LEU A 10 -2.03 -13.08 -1.77
CA LEU A 10 -1.76 -12.14 -2.86
C LEU A 10 -0.40 -12.41 -3.49
N LEU A 11 0.63 -12.70 -2.68
CA LEU A 11 1.94 -13.10 -3.17
C LEU A 11 1.87 -14.38 -4.01
N ASP A 12 1.22 -15.44 -3.50
CA ASP A 12 1.05 -16.71 -4.24
C ASP A 12 0.40 -16.50 -5.61
N LEU A 13 -0.65 -15.67 -5.68
CA LEU A 13 -1.31 -15.35 -6.95
C LEU A 13 -0.44 -14.49 -7.88
N SER A 14 0.36 -13.57 -7.33
CA SER A 14 1.26 -12.71 -8.11
C SER A 14 2.43 -13.48 -8.73
N GLU A 15 2.88 -14.57 -8.09
CA GLU A 15 4.00 -15.41 -8.57
C GLU A 15 3.56 -16.44 -9.62
N LYS A 16 2.24 -16.61 -9.86
CA LYS A 16 1.73 -17.52 -10.90
C LYS A 16 2.08 -17.01 -12.29
N ASN A 17 2.43 -17.94 -13.18
CA ASN A 17 2.60 -17.62 -14.59
C ASN A 17 1.23 -17.62 -15.30
N TRP A 18 0.68 -16.43 -15.52
CA TRP A 18 -0.66 -16.25 -16.09
C TRP A 18 -0.82 -16.81 -17.51
N PHE A 19 0.30 -17.04 -18.23
CA PHE A 19 0.28 -17.64 -19.57
C PHE A 19 -0.09 -19.13 -19.57
N ASP A 20 0.03 -19.80 -18.43
CA ASP A 20 -0.26 -21.25 -18.33
C ASP A 20 -1.77 -21.53 -18.19
N TYR A 21 -2.60 -20.49 -18.07
CA TYR A 21 -4.03 -20.61 -17.80
C TYR A 21 -4.89 -20.25 -19.01
N SER A 22 -5.99 -20.99 -19.18
CA SER A 22 -7.03 -20.65 -20.16
C SER A 22 -7.65 -19.27 -19.86
N GLN A 23 -8.36 -18.70 -20.83
CA GLN A 23 -9.05 -17.42 -20.62
C GLN A 23 -10.05 -17.48 -19.45
N LYS A 24 -10.78 -18.60 -19.31
CA LYS A 24 -11.75 -18.78 -18.22
C LYS A 24 -11.05 -18.87 -16.86
N GLU A 25 -9.93 -19.58 -16.78
CA GLU A 25 -9.13 -19.69 -15.55
C GLU A 25 -8.52 -18.34 -15.17
N ARG A 26 -8.00 -17.58 -16.14
CA ARG A 26 -7.51 -16.22 -15.90
C ARG A 26 -8.60 -15.31 -15.35
N ALA A 27 -9.80 -15.34 -15.91
CA ALA A 27 -10.92 -14.55 -15.41
C ALA A 27 -11.29 -14.92 -13.95
N ASN A 28 -11.23 -16.21 -13.61
CA ASN A 28 -11.46 -16.66 -12.24
C ASN A 28 -10.35 -16.20 -11.29
N LEU A 29 -9.09 -16.33 -11.69
CA LEU A 29 -7.93 -15.88 -10.90
C LEU A 29 -7.93 -14.37 -10.69
N GLU A 30 -8.28 -13.60 -11.72
CA GLU A 30 -8.43 -12.15 -11.62
C GLU A 30 -9.56 -11.76 -10.65
N SER A 31 -10.71 -12.43 -10.73
CA SER A 31 -11.79 -12.23 -9.77
C SER A 31 -11.38 -12.57 -8.34
N GLU A 32 -10.61 -13.66 -8.15
CA GLU A 32 -10.09 -14.05 -6.83
C GLU A 32 -9.08 -13.01 -6.31
N TYR A 33 -8.17 -12.56 -7.17
CA TYR A 33 -7.16 -11.57 -6.84
C TYR A 33 -7.79 -10.24 -6.41
N ASN A 34 -8.76 -9.74 -7.17
CA ASN A 34 -9.51 -8.52 -6.84
C ASN A 34 -10.28 -8.67 -5.52
N HIS A 35 -10.91 -9.82 -5.30
CA HIS A 35 -11.58 -10.09 -4.03
C HIS A 35 -10.61 -10.10 -2.84
N LEU A 36 -9.41 -10.67 -3.01
CA LEU A 36 -8.37 -10.67 -1.97
C LEU A 36 -7.84 -9.26 -1.70
N ILE A 37 -7.70 -8.41 -2.71
CA ILE A 37 -7.34 -7.00 -2.55
C ILE A 37 -8.35 -6.27 -1.66
N GLU A 38 -9.64 -6.43 -1.93
CA GLU A 38 -10.70 -5.79 -1.13
C GLU A 38 -10.66 -6.26 0.33
N LEU A 39 -10.53 -7.58 0.54
CA LEU A 39 -10.41 -8.16 1.87
C LEU A 39 -9.15 -7.67 2.60
N PHE A 40 -8.04 -7.58 1.88
CA PHE A 40 -6.75 -7.12 2.41
C PHE A 40 -6.84 -5.67 2.89
N ILE A 41 -7.33 -4.76 2.04
CA ILE A 41 -7.51 -3.34 2.38
C ILE A 41 -8.43 -3.21 3.60
N LYS A 42 -9.57 -3.92 3.61
CA LYS A 42 -10.49 -3.91 4.76
C LYS A 42 -9.80 -4.41 6.03
N SER A 43 -8.99 -5.46 5.93
CA SER A 43 -8.32 -6.05 7.08
C SER A 43 -7.24 -5.12 7.66
N ILE A 44 -6.45 -4.46 6.81
CA ILE A 44 -5.42 -3.49 7.24
C ILE A 44 -6.05 -2.32 7.98
N LYS A 45 -7.14 -1.74 7.45
CA LYS A 45 -7.81 -0.59 8.08
C LYS A 45 -8.28 -0.89 9.52
N SER A 46 -8.47 -2.16 9.87
CA SER A 46 -8.86 -2.61 11.20
C SER A 46 -7.72 -3.18 12.05
N GLU A 47 -6.51 -3.33 11.49
CA GLU A 47 -5.38 -3.96 12.18
C GLU A 47 -4.71 -2.96 13.12
N SER A 48 -4.58 -3.32 14.39
CA SER A 48 -3.96 -2.47 15.42
C SER A 48 -2.56 -2.93 15.82
N ASP A 49 -2.14 -4.12 15.39
CA ASP A 49 -0.80 -4.62 15.67
C ASP A 49 0.22 -4.03 14.70
N ARG A 50 1.02 -3.08 15.19
CA ARG A 50 2.13 -2.45 14.44
C ARG A 50 3.11 -3.50 13.89
N ALA A 51 3.38 -4.59 14.63
CA ALA A 51 4.33 -5.61 14.19
C ALA A 51 3.81 -6.38 12.97
N VAL A 52 2.49 -6.60 12.88
CA VAL A 52 1.84 -7.21 11.72
C VAL A 52 1.98 -6.31 10.50
N ILE A 53 1.66 -5.02 10.63
CA ILE A 53 1.77 -4.04 9.54
C ILE A 53 3.22 -3.95 9.04
N GLN A 54 4.20 -3.83 9.95
CA GLN A 54 5.61 -3.77 9.57
C GLN A 54 6.06 -5.06 8.86
N SER A 55 5.61 -6.23 9.31
CA SER A 55 5.96 -7.50 8.68
C SER A 55 5.47 -7.59 7.23
N ILE A 56 4.33 -6.98 6.92
CA ILE A 56 3.79 -6.91 5.55
C ILE A 56 4.62 -5.94 4.71
N ILE A 57 4.99 -4.77 5.25
CA ILE A 57 5.86 -3.80 4.55
C ILE A 57 7.22 -4.45 4.20
N GLU A 58 7.83 -5.16 5.15
CA GLU A 58 9.10 -5.84 4.92
C GLU A 58 9.00 -7.00 3.92
N LEU A 59 7.86 -7.69 3.87
CA LEU A 59 7.60 -8.70 2.85
C LEU A 59 7.48 -8.04 1.46
N GLU A 60 6.70 -6.96 1.37
CA GLU A 60 6.53 -6.20 0.14
C GLU A 60 7.84 -5.66 -0.39
N LYS A 61 8.66 -5.01 0.43
CA LYS A 61 9.97 -4.47 0.02
C LYS A 61 10.87 -5.53 -0.64
N LYS A 62 10.70 -6.81 -0.29
CA LYS A 62 11.46 -7.94 -0.83
C LYS A 62 10.85 -8.56 -2.08
N LYS A 63 9.53 -8.43 -2.26
CA LYS A 63 8.75 -9.21 -3.23
C LYS A 63 8.04 -8.36 -4.29
N LEU A 64 7.75 -7.09 -3.99
CA LEU A 64 7.15 -6.10 -4.89
C LEU A 64 5.86 -6.62 -5.55
N PHE A 65 4.89 -7.04 -4.75
CA PHE A 65 3.73 -7.82 -5.22
C PHE A 65 2.38 -7.13 -4.97
N LEU A 66 2.30 -6.21 -4.02
CA LEU A 66 1.06 -5.54 -3.70
C LEU A 66 0.74 -4.45 -4.74
N PRO A 67 -0.52 -4.34 -5.18
CA PRO A 67 -0.94 -3.21 -6.01
C PRO A 67 -0.86 -1.88 -5.26
N THR A 68 -0.75 -0.78 -6.00
CA THR A 68 -0.55 0.57 -5.46
C THR A 68 -1.60 0.98 -4.41
N ASN A 69 -2.88 0.68 -4.62
CA ASN A 69 -3.95 0.98 -3.65
C ASN A 69 -3.75 0.22 -2.32
N CYS A 70 -3.31 -1.04 -2.36
CA CYS A 70 -2.95 -1.82 -1.18
C CYS A 70 -1.80 -1.17 -0.41
N LEU A 71 -0.77 -0.70 -1.12
CA LEU A 71 0.41 -0.07 -0.54
C LEU A 71 0.09 1.26 0.15
N ILE A 72 -0.69 2.12 -0.52
CA ILE A 72 -1.14 3.37 0.08
C ILE A 72 -1.89 3.12 1.40
N ASN A 73 -2.80 2.16 1.42
CA ASN A 73 -3.52 1.79 2.65
C ASN A 73 -2.60 1.21 3.74
N LEU A 74 -1.64 0.38 3.35
CA LEU A 74 -0.67 -0.22 4.27
C LEU A 74 0.19 0.85 4.95
N TYR A 75 0.72 1.81 4.18
CA TYR A 75 1.51 2.92 4.73
C TYR A 75 0.68 3.88 5.58
N LYS A 76 -0.56 4.19 5.18
CA LYS A 76 -1.47 4.98 6.03
C LYS A 76 -1.72 4.32 7.37
N GLN A 77 -1.90 2.99 7.38
CA GLN A 77 -2.05 2.26 8.64
C GLN A 77 -0.75 2.21 9.45
N ALA A 78 0.40 2.07 8.81
CA ALA A 78 1.68 2.16 9.51
C ALA A 78 1.89 3.52 10.17
N LEU A 79 1.55 4.60 9.46
CA LEU A 79 1.62 5.98 9.96
C LEU A 79 0.67 6.23 11.13
N SER A 80 -0.53 5.63 11.12
CA SER A 80 -1.51 5.80 12.20
C SER A 80 -1.11 5.06 13.49
N LEU A 81 -0.33 3.98 13.37
CA LEU A 81 0.12 3.15 14.48
C LEU A 81 1.53 3.49 15.02
N SER A 82 2.26 4.37 14.34
CA SER A 82 3.67 4.67 14.67
C SER A 82 3.85 5.99 15.41
N ASP A 83 4.67 5.95 16.45
CA ASP A 83 5.21 7.14 17.11
C ASP A 83 6.34 7.80 16.27
N GLU A 84 6.99 7.02 15.41
CA GLU A 84 8.12 7.42 14.57
C GLU A 84 7.64 7.84 13.16
N LYS A 85 6.84 8.89 13.11
CA LYS A 85 6.17 9.33 11.86
C LYS A 85 7.13 9.77 10.76
N ILE A 86 8.29 10.35 11.11
CA ILE A 86 9.21 10.92 10.12
C ILE A 86 9.79 9.86 9.20
N GLU A 87 10.28 8.75 9.75
CA GLU A 87 10.90 7.67 8.96
C GLU A 87 9.87 7.05 8.01
N LEU A 88 8.69 6.71 8.52
CA LEU A 88 7.60 6.16 7.71
C LEU A 88 7.09 7.15 6.65
N LEU A 89 7.05 8.46 6.94
CA LEU A 89 6.69 9.46 5.94
C LEU A 89 7.73 9.50 4.81
N ASN A 90 9.02 9.40 5.13
CA ASN A 90 10.07 9.36 4.11
C ASN A 90 10.02 8.06 3.29
N GLU A 91 9.74 6.92 3.91
CA GLU A 91 9.52 5.66 3.18
C GLU A 91 8.30 5.76 2.26
N PHE A 92 7.18 6.29 2.77
CA PHE A 92 5.97 6.46 1.99
C PHE A 92 6.16 7.43 0.81
N LEU A 93 6.89 8.53 1.01
CA LEU A 93 7.29 9.44 -0.06
C LEU A 93 8.16 8.75 -1.12
N SER A 94 9.15 7.98 -0.70
CA SER A 94 10.03 7.24 -1.62
C SER A 94 9.24 6.21 -2.44
N PHE A 95 8.22 5.60 -1.82
CA PHE A 95 7.27 4.75 -2.52
C PHE A 95 6.45 5.55 -3.55
N LEU A 96 5.81 6.65 -3.18
CA LEU A 96 5.00 7.45 -4.11
C LEU A 96 5.84 7.94 -5.31
N ASP A 97 7.06 8.39 -5.06
CA ASP A 97 8.03 8.79 -6.10
C ASP A 97 8.35 7.65 -7.09
N LEU A 98 8.41 6.40 -6.61
CA LEU A 98 8.80 5.25 -7.43
C LEU A 98 7.63 4.72 -8.29
N TYR A 99 6.40 4.78 -7.77
CA TYR A 99 5.28 4.02 -8.35
C TYR A 99 4.30 4.82 -9.21
N SER A 100 4.24 6.16 -9.13
CA SER A 100 3.64 6.94 -10.22
C SER A 100 3.90 8.44 -10.16
N PRO A 101 4.18 9.10 -11.30
CA PRO A 101 4.09 10.56 -11.42
C PRO A 101 2.69 11.13 -11.09
N ASP A 102 1.65 10.29 -11.00
CA ASP A 102 0.29 10.74 -10.70
C ASP A 102 0.13 11.37 -9.30
N TRP A 103 1.07 11.12 -8.39
CA TRP A 103 1.08 11.66 -7.02
C TRP A 103 2.12 12.78 -6.81
N ASP A 104 2.71 13.35 -7.87
CA ASP A 104 3.74 14.39 -7.77
C ASP A 104 3.30 15.57 -6.88
N VAL A 105 2.04 16.00 -7.01
CA VAL A 105 1.48 17.10 -6.22
C VAL A 105 1.40 16.73 -4.74
N GLU A 106 0.88 15.55 -4.41
CA GLU A 106 0.82 15.06 -3.04
C GLU A 106 2.20 14.90 -2.41
N VAL A 107 3.13 14.30 -3.17
CA VAL A 107 4.53 14.14 -2.80
C VAL A 107 5.17 15.49 -2.46
N ASP A 108 5.03 16.47 -3.34
CA ASP A 108 5.60 17.81 -3.15
C ASP A 108 5.01 18.50 -1.92
N ASN A 109 3.70 18.38 -1.72
CA ASN A 109 3.02 18.94 -0.55
C ASN A 109 3.55 18.33 0.76
N ILE A 110 3.67 17.00 0.83
CA ILE A 110 4.20 16.30 2.00
C ILE A 110 5.68 16.66 2.22
N LYS A 111 6.50 16.66 1.16
CA LYS A 111 7.91 17.09 1.22
C LYS A 111 8.05 18.52 1.75
N ASN A 112 7.21 19.44 1.30
CA ASN A 112 7.23 20.83 1.75
C ASN A 112 6.80 20.97 3.21
N ALA A 113 5.78 20.23 3.67
CA ALA A 113 5.39 20.19 5.08
C ALA A 113 6.53 19.68 5.97
N LEU A 114 7.24 18.62 5.55
CA LEU A 114 8.43 18.12 6.26
C LEU A 114 9.57 19.14 6.32
N LYS A 115 9.86 19.85 5.21
CA LYS A 115 10.87 20.92 5.17
C LYS A 115 10.55 22.05 6.14
N ASN A 116 9.26 22.37 6.30
CA ASN A 116 8.77 23.38 7.24
C ASN A 116 8.65 22.87 8.68
N ARG A 117 9.16 21.66 8.97
CA ARG A 117 9.13 21.00 10.29
C ARG A 117 7.73 20.79 10.87
N SER A 118 6.70 20.77 10.02
CA SER A 118 5.33 20.46 10.43
C SER A 118 5.03 18.99 10.16
N ILE A 119 5.37 18.13 11.14
CA ILE A 119 5.13 16.69 11.04
C ILE A 119 3.62 16.39 11.02
N THR A 120 2.83 17.17 11.77
CA THR A 120 1.36 17.04 11.80
C THR A 120 0.77 17.29 10.41
N ASP A 121 1.16 18.39 9.76
CA ASP A 121 0.64 18.70 8.42
C ASP A 121 1.09 17.65 7.39
N ALA A 122 2.35 17.18 7.48
CA ALA A 122 2.85 16.13 6.60
C ALA A 122 2.08 14.81 6.77
N TYR A 123 1.76 14.45 8.03
CA TYR A 123 0.93 13.31 8.35
C TYR A 123 -0.49 13.48 7.79
N ASP A 124 -1.14 14.61 8.03
CA ASP A 124 -2.49 14.86 7.56
C ASP A 124 -2.56 14.78 6.03
N LEU A 125 -1.60 15.38 5.33
CA LEU A 125 -1.47 15.27 3.87
C LEU A 125 -1.29 13.81 3.41
N ALA A 126 -0.41 13.05 4.07
CA ALA A 126 -0.21 11.63 3.76
C ALA A 126 -1.49 10.79 3.94
N MET A 127 -2.30 11.09 4.97
CA MET A 127 -3.58 10.42 5.20
C MET A 127 -4.63 10.73 4.13
N HIS A 128 -4.50 11.85 3.41
CA HIS A 128 -5.42 12.25 2.34
C HIS A 128 -4.98 11.82 0.92
N VAL A 129 -3.80 11.21 0.76
CA VAL A 129 -3.35 10.68 -0.54
C VAL A 129 -4.39 9.70 -1.09
N SER A 130 -4.92 9.94 -2.29
CA SER A 130 -5.94 9.07 -2.87
C SER A 130 -5.39 7.69 -3.21
N GLU A 131 -6.17 6.64 -2.94
CA GLU A 131 -5.86 5.24 -3.25
C GLU A 131 -5.95 4.94 -4.75
N THR A 132 -6.67 5.78 -5.50
CA THR A 132 -6.86 5.72 -6.96
C THR A 132 -6.71 7.12 -7.55
N LYS A 133 -6.17 7.21 -8.76
CA LYS A 133 -6.19 8.42 -9.58
C LYS A 133 -7.07 8.12 -10.78
N ASP A 134 -8.13 8.89 -10.95
CA ASP A 134 -8.95 8.79 -12.16
C ASP A 134 -8.13 9.36 -13.32
N PHE A 135 -7.78 8.50 -14.27
CA PHE A 135 -7.20 8.92 -15.53
C PHE A 135 -8.33 9.59 -16.35
N CYS A 136 -8.35 10.92 -16.37
CA CYS A 136 -9.14 11.70 -17.33
C CYS A 136 -8.48 11.69 -18.71
#